data_AF-A0A497TFR4-F1
#
_entry.id   AF-A0A497TFR4-F1
#
_cell.length_a   1.000
_cell.length_b   1.000
_cell.length_c   1.000
_cell.angle_alpha   90.00
_cell.angle_beta   90.00
_cell.angle_gamma   90.00
#
_symmetry.space_group_name_H-M   'P 1'
#
loop_
_entity.id
_entity.type
_entity.pdbx_description
1 polymer ?
#
loop_
_entity_poly.entity_id
_entity_poly.type
_entity_poly.pdbx_seq_one_letter_code
_entity_poly.pdbx_strand_id
1 'polypeptide(L)' 'MARNKPLGKKLRLAAIGKKRSAPRWADIKKFGLKRARTRRIITRVKHWRRNRLKV' A
#
# COMPACT_ATOMS: atom_id res chain seq x y z
N MET A 1 -0.43 -20.90 14.65
CA MET A 1 -1.70 -20.23 15.01
C MET A 1 -1.81 -18.87 14.31
N ALA A 2 -2.73 -18.71 13.35
CA ALA A 2 -3.01 -17.41 12.71
C ALA A 2 -3.92 -16.49 13.57
N ARG A 3 -4.63 -17.10 14.53
CA ARG A 3 -5.64 -16.49 15.41
C ARG A 3 -5.03 -15.67 16.55
N ASN A 4 -4.08 -16.24 17.29
CA ASN A 4 -3.49 -15.62 18.48
C ASN A 4 -2.26 -14.79 18.08
N LYS A 5 -2.48 -13.49 17.84
CA LYS A 5 -1.42 -12.51 17.53
C LYS A 5 -1.41 -11.43 18.61
N PRO A 6 -0.23 -11.09 19.18
CA PRO A 6 -0.11 -9.93 20.07
C PRO A 6 -0.60 -8.65 19.39
N LEU A 7 -1.04 -7.67 20.18
CA LEU A 7 -1.62 -6.42 19.68
C LEU A 7 -0.68 -5.71 18.68
N GLY A 8 0.61 -5.58 19.02
CA GLY A 8 1.59 -4.94 18.14
C GLY A 8 1.70 -5.62 16.77
N LYS A 9 1.64 -6.96 16.75
CA LYS A 9 1.65 -7.72 15.49
C LYS A 9 0.36 -7.52 14.69
N LYS A 10 -0.81 -7.42 15.35
CA LYS A 10 -2.09 -7.09 14.68
C LYS A 10 -2.05 -5.72 14.02
N LEU A 11 -1.56 -4.69 14.73
CA LEU A 11 -1.47 -3.33 14.20
C LEU A 11 -0.53 -3.25 12.98
N ARG A 12 0.64 -3.89 13.05
CA ARG A 12 1.58 -3.96 11.91
C ARG A 12 0.96 -4.63 10.69
N LEU A 13 0.27 -5.77 10.87
CA LEU A 13 -0.41 -6.47 9.78
C LEU A 13 -1.56 -5.64 9.19
N ALA A 14 -2.36 -4.97 10.04
CA ALA A 14 -3.44 -4.10 9.60
C ALA A 14 -2.91 -2.91 8.79
N ALA A 15 -1.83 -2.26 9.25
CA ALA A 15 -1.18 -1.17 8.53
C ALA A 15 -0.64 -1.61 7.17
N ILE A 16 -0.06 -2.81 7.07
CA ILE A 16 0.40 -3.37 5.79
C ILE A 16 -0.78 -3.65 4.86
N GLY A 17 -1.88 -4.23 5.37
CA GLY A 17 -3.07 -4.53 4.57
C GLY A 17 -3.80 -3.29 4.03
N LYS A 18 -3.60 -2.12 4.67
CA LYS A 18 -4.16 -0.84 4.22
C LYS A 18 -3.35 -0.19 3.08
N LYS A 19 -2.16 -0.69 2.73
CA LYS A 19 -1.34 -0.14 1.64
C LYS A 19 -2.04 -0.37 0.29
N ARG A 20 -2.34 0.73 -0.42
CA ARG A 20 -3.03 0.75 -1.71
C ARG A 20 -2.33 1.69 -2.67
N SER A 21 -2.65 1.56 -3.96
CA SER A 21 -2.30 2.52 -5.00
C SER A 21 -2.72 3.92 -4.60
N ALA A 22 -1.87 4.91 -4.90
CA ALA A 22 -2.23 6.31 -4.69
C ALA A 22 -3.49 6.66 -5.49
N PRO A 23 -4.41 7.46 -4.92
CA PRO A 23 -5.60 7.90 -5.62
C PRO A 23 -5.26 8.91 -6.72
N ARG A 24 -6.11 9.00 -7.75
CA ARG A 24 -5.85 9.85 -8.93
C ARG A 24 -5.72 11.33 -8.63
N TRP A 25 -6.44 11.85 -7.64
CA TRP A 25 -6.30 13.24 -7.23
C TRP A 25 -4.89 13.56 -6.69
N ALA A 26 -4.22 12.59 -6.05
CA ALA A 26 -2.86 12.77 -5.53
C ALA A 26 -1.84 12.84 -6.67
N ASP A 27 -2.04 12.06 -7.74
CA ASP A 27 -1.24 12.16 -8.96
C ASP A 27 -1.40 13.55 -9.60
N ILE A 28 -2.63 14.06 -9.69
CA ILE A 28 -2.92 15.39 -10.25
C ILE A 28 -2.26 16.47 -9.40
N LYS A 29 -2.36 16.39 -8.08
CA LYS A 29 -1.72 17.35 -7.16
C LYS A 29 -0.20 17.36 -7.30
N LYS A 30 0.43 16.21 -7.51
CA LYS A 30 1.90 16.10 -7.61
C LYS A 30 2.44 16.45 -9.00
N PHE A 31 1.79 16.00 -10.06
CA PHE A 31 2.32 16.07 -11.42
C PHE A 31 1.59 17.08 -12.32
N GLY A 32 0.43 17.60 -11.90
CA GLY A 32 -0.47 18.40 -12.72
C GLY A 32 -1.29 17.56 -13.71
N LEU A 33 -2.35 18.15 -14.27
CA LEU A 33 -3.34 17.47 -15.12
C LEU A 33 -2.73 16.77 -16.35
N LYS A 34 -1.77 17.40 -17.03
CA LYS A 34 -1.15 16.85 -18.25
C LYS A 34 -0.33 15.59 -17.95
N ARG A 35 0.52 15.64 -16.92
CA ARG A 35 1.47 14.55 -16.60
C ARG A 35 0.83 13.44 -15.79
N ALA A 36 -0.19 13.74 -14.98
CA ALA A 36 -0.92 12.72 -14.23
C ALA A 36 -1.65 11.71 -15.15
N ARG A 37 -1.90 12.03 -16.44
CA ARG A 37 -2.47 11.08 -17.41
C ARG A 37 -1.59 9.85 -17.62
N THR A 38 -0.27 10.04 -17.64
CA THR A 38 0.70 8.98 -17.95
C THR A 38 1.56 8.59 -16.75
N ARG A 39 1.82 9.52 -15.81
CA ARG A 39 2.61 9.26 -14.60
C ARG A 39 1.70 9.02 -13.39
N ARG A 40 2.08 8.04 -12.56
CA ARG A 40 1.42 7.71 -11.30
C ARG A 40 2.42 7.66 -10.16
N ILE A 41 1.97 8.01 -8.95
CA ILE A 41 2.73 7.78 -7.73
C ILE A 41 2.76 6.27 -7.47
N ILE A 42 3.94 5.67 -7.60
CA ILE A 42 4.12 4.24 -7.43
C ILE A 42 4.18 3.91 -5.95
N THR A 43 3.16 3.21 -5.47
CA THR A 43 3.17 2.56 -4.15
C THR A 43 3.36 1.06 -4.35
N ARG A 44 4.44 0.49 -3.79
CA ARG A 44 4.72 -0.94 -3.89
C ARG A 44 3.83 -1.73 -2.92
N VAL A 45 2.74 -2.30 -3.44
CA VAL A 45 1.88 -3.24 -2.69
C VAL A 45 2.45 -4.64 -2.85
N LYS A 46 2.69 -5.34 -1.74
CA LYS A 46 3.19 -6.72 -1.77
C LYS A 46 2.04 -7.69 -2.07
N HIS A 47 2.23 -8.56 -3.07
CA HIS A 47 1.31 -9.65 -3.35
C HIS A 47 1.54 -10.83 -2.41
N TRP A 48 0.49 -11.31 -1.73
CA TRP A 48 0.59 -12.34 -0.69
C TRP A 48 1.15 -13.68 -1.17
N ARG A 49 0.88 -14.08 -2.43
CA ARG A 49 1.46 -15.31 -3.02
C ARG A 49 2.93 -15.17 -3.41
N ARG A 50 3.35 -13.97 -3.85
CA ARG A 50 4.68 -13.77 -4.45
C ARG A 50 5.71 -13.27 -3.44
N ASN A 51 5.25 -12.58 -2.40
CA ASN A 51 6.11 -11.93 -1.42
C ASN A 51 5.64 -12.24 0.00
N ARG A 52 6.57 -12.67 0.86
CA ARG A 52 6.28 -12.87 2.28
C ARG A 52 6.43 -11.55 3.05
N LEU A 53 5.56 -11.35 4.04
CA LEU A 53 5.65 -10.24 4.99
C LEU A 53 6.59 -10.65 6.13
N LYS A 54 7.64 -9.86 6.39
CA LYS A 54 8.52 -10.00 7.56
C LYS A 54 8.00 -9.03 8.63
N VAL A 55 7.27 -9.53 9.64
CA VAL A 55 6.52 -8.73 10.63
C VAL A 55 6.66 -9.28 12.04
#